data_AF-A0A371LIJ4-F1
#
_entry.id   AF-A0A371LIJ4-F1
#
_cell.length_a   1.000
_cell.length_b   1.000
_cell.length_c   1.000
_cell.angle_alpha   90.00
_cell.angle_beta   90.00
_cell.angle_gamma   90.00
#
_symmetry.space_group_name_H-M   'P 1'
#
loop_
_entity.id
_entity.type
_entity.pdbx_description
1 polymer ?
#
loop_
_entity_poly.entity_id
_entity_poly.type
_entity_poly.pdbx_seq_one_letter_code
_entity_poly.pdbx_strand_id
1 'polypeptide(L)'
;MFDHILVPTDGSDHAVRAADYAVDLAATYGAALHVLYVVDVRTGHADAPVDDGDSRTRGEAAVGVVADLAADRDVPVETEIRVGLPHETIVDYGEERGIDLVVMGTHGTSGLERYLLGSVAERVVRLSDVPVLCVPPADDDE
;
A
#
# COMPACT_ATOMS: atom_id res chain seq x y z
N MET A 1 -11.65 13.96 11.57
CA MET A 1 -10.92 12.68 11.73
C MET A 1 -10.70 12.15 10.33
N PHE A 2 -9.92 11.09 10.13
CA PHE A 2 -9.62 10.61 8.78
C PHE A 2 -10.89 10.24 8.02
N ASP A 3 -11.03 10.75 6.80
CA ASP A 3 -12.14 10.52 5.87
C ASP A 3 -11.70 9.61 4.70
N HIS A 4 -10.40 9.65 4.33
CA HIS A 4 -9.83 8.90 3.20
C HIS A 4 -8.47 8.30 3.54
N ILE A 5 -8.41 6.99 3.72
CA ILE A 5 -7.20 6.26 4.13
C ILE A 5 -6.62 5.49 2.96
N LEU A 6 -5.33 5.69 2.65
CA LEU A 6 -4.61 4.97 1.60
C LEU A 6 -3.77 3.83 2.17
N VAL A 7 -3.89 2.65 1.57
CA VAL A 7 -3.02 1.48 1.78
C VAL A 7 -2.33 1.13 0.47
N PRO A 8 -1.04 1.50 0.31
CA PRO A 8 -0.24 0.93 -0.76
C PRO A 8 0.10 -0.53 -0.42
N THR A 9 -0.08 -1.43 -1.38
CA THR A 9 0.21 -2.86 -1.23
C THR A 9 1.12 -3.37 -2.34
N ASP A 10 2.07 -4.23 -1.98
CA ASP A 10 2.89 -5.03 -2.90
C ASP A 10 2.52 -6.52 -2.84
N GLY A 11 1.42 -6.85 -2.15
CA GLY A 11 0.95 -8.23 -1.94
C GLY A 11 1.71 -9.01 -0.87
N SER A 12 2.66 -8.39 -0.15
CA SER A 12 3.37 -9.05 0.95
C SER A 12 2.53 -9.17 2.21
N ASP A 13 2.86 -10.12 3.08
CA ASP A 13 2.22 -10.28 4.40
C ASP A 13 2.37 -9.02 5.27
N HIS A 14 3.46 -8.27 5.10
CA HIS A 14 3.66 -6.98 5.78
C HIS A 14 2.67 -5.91 5.30
N ALA A 15 2.36 -5.88 3.99
CA ALA A 15 1.35 -4.99 3.44
C ALA A 15 -0.06 -5.40 3.89
N VAL A 16 -0.36 -6.70 3.93
CA VAL A 16 -1.63 -7.23 4.45
C VAL A 16 -1.81 -6.86 5.92
N ARG A 17 -0.76 -7.03 6.74
CA ARG A 17 -0.80 -6.59 8.14
C ARG A 17 -1.07 -5.10 8.26
N ALA A 18 -0.44 -4.26 7.44
CA ALA A 18 -0.71 -2.82 7.45
C ALA A 18 -2.15 -2.50 7.04
N ALA A 19 -2.70 -3.27 6.10
CA ALA A 19 -4.08 -3.15 5.67
C ALA A 19 -5.07 -3.45 6.81
N ASP A 20 -4.81 -4.43 7.67
CA ASP A 20 -5.65 -4.71 8.86
C ASP A 20 -5.78 -3.47 9.76
N TYR A 21 -4.66 -2.79 10.06
CA TYR A 21 -4.68 -1.54 10.84
C TYR A 21 -5.49 -0.44 10.13
N ALA A 22 -5.38 -0.35 8.80
CA ALA A 22 -6.09 0.66 8.02
C ALA A 22 -7.59 0.41 7.99
N VAL A 23 -8.01 -0.86 7.84
CA VAL A 23 -9.42 -1.28 7.88
C VAL A 23 -10.01 -0.99 9.26
N ASP A 24 -9.30 -1.30 10.34
CA ASP A 24 -9.76 -1.00 11.71
C ASP A 24 -9.94 0.52 11.93
N LEU A 25 -9.00 1.33 11.44
CA LEU A 25 -9.10 2.80 11.50
C LEU A 25 -10.26 3.31 10.65
N ALA A 26 -10.43 2.79 9.43
CA ALA A 26 -11.51 3.17 8.54
C ALA A 26 -12.87 2.84 9.15
N ALA A 27 -13.05 1.63 9.69
CA ALA A 27 -14.27 1.21 10.37
C ALA A 27 -14.56 2.08 11.61
N THR A 28 -13.51 2.44 12.37
CA THR A 28 -13.65 3.29 13.57
C THR A 28 -14.11 4.71 13.24
N TYR A 29 -13.62 5.27 12.13
CA TYR A 29 -13.89 6.67 11.76
C TYR A 29 -14.94 6.85 10.68
N GLY A 30 -15.44 5.76 10.09
CA GLY A 30 -16.35 5.80 8.95
C GLY A 30 -15.67 6.31 7.67
N ALA A 31 -14.36 6.08 7.53
CA ALA A 31 -13.56 6.53 6.39
C ALA A 31 -13.69 5.58 5.19
N ALA A 32 -13.41 6.10 3.99
CA ALA A 32 -13.21 5.27 2.80
C ALA A 32 -11.76 4.76 2.73
N LEU A 33 -11.59 3.50 2.37
CA LEU A 33 -10.29 2.88 2.15
C LEU A 33 -9.92 2.92 0.66
N HIS A 34 -8.74 3.43 0.35
CA HIS A 34 -8.13 3.36 -0.97
C HIS A 34 -7.00 2.35 -0.93
N VAL A 35 -6.98 1.41 -1.88
CA VAL A 35 -5.96 0.37 -2.00
C VAL A 35 -5.23 0.56 -3.32
N LEU A 36 -3.92 0.75 -3.25
CA LEU A 36 -3.10 1.03 -4.42
C LEU A 36 -2.02 -0.03 -4.59
N TYR A 37 -1.99 -0.66 -5.75
CA TYR A 37 -0.83 -1.43 -6.20
C TYR A 37 -0.08 -0.65 -7.29
N VAL A 38 1.25 -0.60 -7.19
CA VAL A 38 2.09 0.06 -8.19
C VAL A 38 2.99 -0.95 -8.87
N VAL A 39 2.83 -1.10 -10.18
CA VAL A 39 3.75 -1.83 -11.04
C VAL A 39 5.04 -0.99 -11.17
N ASP A 40 6.12 -1.44 -10.53
CA ASP A 40 7.38 -0.69 -10.49
C ASP A 40 8.10 -0.74 -11.84
N VAL A 41 8.18 0.41 -12.50
CA VAL A 41 8.83 0.59 -13.80
C VAL A 41 10.33 0.21 -13.79
N ARG A 42 10.98 0.19 -12.62
CA ARG A 42 12.40 -0.22 -12.47
C ARG A 42 12.61 -1.72 -12.53
N THR A 43 11.55 -2.49 -12.25
CA THR A 43 11.62 -3.97 -12.24
C THR A 43 11.31 -4.59 -13.60
N GLY A 44 10.80 -3.78 -14.54
CA GLY A 44 10.65 -4.17 -15.94
C GLY A 44 12.00 -4.45 -16.59
N HIS A 45 12.10 -5.58 -17.30
CA HIS A 45 13.26 -5.85 -18.15
C HIS A 45 13.24 -4.87 -19.33
N ALA A 46 14.42 -4.41 -19.79
CA ALA A 46 14.54 -3.45 -20.89
C ALA A 46 13.84 -3.88 -22.21
N ASP A 47 13.56 -5.18 -22.37
CA ASP A 47 12.90 -5.78 -23.54
C ASP A 47 11.47 -6.28 -23.27
N ALA A 48 10.91 -6.09 -22.07
CA ALA A 48 9.55 -6.49 -21.73
C ALA A 48 8.65 -5.25 -21.57
N PRO A 49 7.38 -5.29 -22.01
CA PRO A 49 6.41 -4.26 -21.65
C PRO A 49 6.40 -4.10 -20.12
N VAL A 50 6.43 -2.84 -19.67
CA VAL A 50 6.40 -2.49 -18.23
C VAL A 50 5.10 -2.96 -17.55
N ASP A 51 4.11 -3.35 -18.35
CA ASP A 51 2.87 -4.02 -17.98
C ASP A 51 2.78 -5.33 -18.77
N ASP A 52 3.52 -6.36 -18.35
CA ASP A 52 3.20 -7.72 -18.76
C ASP A 52 1.98 -8.21 -17.95
N GLY A 53 1.14 -9.05 -18.54
CA GLY A 53 -0.11 -9.48 -17.89
C GLY A 53 0.11 -10.15 -16.52
N ASP A 54 1.32 -10.60 -16.23
CA ASP A 54 1.74 -11.18 -14.95
C ASP A 54 1.78 -10.12 -13.83
N SER A 55 2.36 -8.94 -14.10
CA SER A 55 2.39 -7.82 -13.17
C SER A 55 0.99 -7.32 -12.80
N ARG A 56 0.10 -7.26 -13.80
CA ARG A 56 -1.31 -6.89 -13.59
C ARG A 56 -2.07 -7.94 -12.78
N THR A 57 -1.85 -9.23 -13.08
CA THR A 57 -2.45 -10.35 -12.33
C THR A 57 -2.02 -10.32 -10.85
N ARG A 58 -0.73 -10.06 -10.59
CA ARG A 58 -0.23 -9.86 -9.20
C ARG A 58 -0.90 -8.67 -8.53
N GLY A 59 -1.03 -7.56 -9.23
CA GLY A 59 -1.70 -6.37 -8.72
C GLY A 59 -3.17 -6.63 -8.37
N GLU A 60 -3.90 -7.30 -9.26
CA GLU A 60 -5.30 -7.69 -9.05
C GLU A 60 -5.45 -8.60 -7.81
N ALA A 61 -4.55 -9.57 -7.65
CA ALA A 61 -4.54 -10.42 -6.45
C ALA A 61 -4.21 -9.61 -5.17
N ALA A 62 -3.20 -8.74 -5.22
CA ALA A 62 -2.75 -7.96 -4.07
C ALA A 62 -3.83 -6.98 -3.56
N VAL A 63 -4.49 -6.26 -4.48
CA VAL A 63 -5.59 -5.36 -4.08
C VAL A 63 -6.84 -6.13 -3.67
N GLY A 64 -7.07 -7.31 -4.27
CA GLY A 64 -8.19 -8.19 -3.93
C GLY A 64 -8.16 -8.66 -2.48
N VAL A 65 -7.00 -9.10 -1.99
CA VAL A 65 -6.83 -9.52 -0.58
C VAL A 65 -7.22 -8.41 0.39
N VAL A 66 -6.82 -7.16 0.12
CA VAL A 66 -7.16 -6.03 0.99
C VAL A 66 -8.63 -5.64 0.85
N ALA A 67 -9.18 -5.71 -0.36
CA ALA A 67 -10.60 -5.44 -0.59
C ALA A 67 -11.50 -6.43 0.16
N ASP A 68 -11.12 -7.71 0.22
CA ASP A 68 -11.83 -8.73 0.99
C ASP A 68 -11.78 -8.42 2.50
N LEU A 69 -10.61 -8.01 3.04
CA LEU A 69 -10.49 -7.59 4.44
C LEU A 69 -11.39 -6.39 4.77
N ALA A 70 -11.47 -5.41 3.88
CA ALA A 70 -12.33 -4.24 4.04
C ALA A 70 -13.82 -4.63 3.98
N ALA A 71 -14.20 -5.51 3.05
CA ALA A 71 -15.56 -6.00 2.88
C ALA A 71 -16.05 -6.76 4.12
N ASP A 72 -15.20 -7.58 4.73
CA ASP A 72 -15.50 -8.32 5.97
C ASP A 72 -15.80 -7.39 7.16
N ARG A 73 -15.46 -6.11 7.05
CA ARG A 73 -15.68 -5.07 8.08
C ARG A 73 -16.64 -3.96 7.64
N ASP A 74 -17.36 -4.15 6.53
CA ASP A 74 -18.30 -3.18 5.96
C ASP A 74 -17.64 -1.81 5.65
N VAL A 75 -16.34 -1.79 5.32
CA VAL A 75 -15.60 -0.58 4.97
C VAL A 75 -15.69 -0.32 3.46
N PRO A 76 -16.09 0.90 3.02
CA PRO A 76 -16.06 1.26 1.61
C PRO A 76 -14.62 1.19 1.06
N VAL A 77 -14.42 0.49 -0.06
CA VAL A 77 -13.09 0.29 -0.63
C VAL A 77 -13.03 0.66 -2.12
N GLU A 78 -12.00 1.39 -2.50
CA GLU A 78 -11.61 1.68 -3.88
C GLU A 78 -10.25 1.05 -4.16
N THR A 79 -10.15 0.20 -5.18
CA THR A 79 -8.89 -0.44 -5.59
C THR A 79 -8.37 0.17 -6.88
N GLU A 80 -7.07 0.47 -6.96
CA GLU A 80 -6.44 0.98 -8.18
C GLU A 80 -5.07 0.31 -8.42
N ILE A 81 -4.76 0.06 -9.69
CA ILE A 81 -3.45 -0.43 -10.13
C ILE A 81 -2.85 0.66 -11.03
N ARG A 82 -1.66 1.15 -10.67
CA ARG A 82 -0.92 2.14 -11.45
C ARG A 82 0.45 1.61 -11.87
N VAL A 83 1.02 2.23 -12.90
CA VAL A 83 2.39 1.96 -13.36
C VAL A 83 3.22 3.19 -13.05
N GLY A 84 4.35 3.02 -12.37
CA GLY A 84 5.19 4.16 -11.99
C GLY A 84 6.31 3.80 -11.02
N LEU A 85 6.95 4.82 -10.44
CA LEU A 85 7.87 4.64 -9.32
C LEU A 85 7.03 4.58 -8.03
N PRO A 86 7.03 3.47 -7.26
CA PRO A 86 6.08 3.25 -6.17
C PRO A 86 5.89 4.43 -5.23
N HIS A 87 6.97 4.95 -4.64
CA HIS A 87 6.91 6.10 -3.73
C HIS A 87 6.33 7.38 -4.34
N GLU A 88 6.65 7.72 -5.59
CA GLU A 88 6.11 8.91 -6.26
C GLU A 88 4.63 8.69 -6.54
N THR A 89 4.28 7.55 -7.14
CA THR A 89 2.89 7.20 -7.46
C THR A 89 2.00 7.15 -6.22
N ILE A 90 2.52 6.72 -5.06
CA ILE A 90 1.78 6.71 -3.79
C ILE A 90 1.50 8.14 -3.32
N VAL A 91 2.49 9.03 -3.36
CA VAL A 91 2.33 10.43 -2.94
C VAL A 91 1.37 11.16 -3.88
N ASP A 92 1.59 11.03 -5.19
CA ASP A 92 0.74 11.63 -6.23
C ASP A 92 -0.72 11.16 -6.11
N TYR A 93 -0.94 9.84 -5.87
CA TYR A 93 -2.28 9.32 -5.62
C TYR A 93 -2.93 9.97 -4.39
N GLY A 94 -2.14 10.14 -3.33
CA GLY A 94 -2.57 10.79 -2.09
C GLY A 94 -3.14 12.19 -2.35
N GLU A 95 -2.40 13.00 -3.10
CA GLU A 95 -2.81 14.35 -3.50
C GLU A 95 -4.04 14.33 -4.42
N GLU A 96 -4.03 13.48 -5.45
CA GLU A 96 -5.11 13.40 -6.44
C GLU A 96 -6.45 12.97 -5.87
N ARG A 97 -6.44 12.07 -4.87
CA ARG A 97 -7.65 11.49 -4.27
C ARG A 97 -8.06 12.16 -2.97
N GLY A 98 -7.31 13.15 -2.48
CA GLY A 98 -7.61 13.81 -1.22
C GLY A 98 -7.47 12.88 -0.01
N ILE A 99 -6.49 11.98 -0.05
CA ILE A 99 -6.14 11.10 1.07
C ILE A 99 -5.68 11.95 2.25
N ASP A 100 -6.08 11.59 3.45
CA ASP A 100 -5.70 12.29 4.70
C ASP A 100 -4.93 11.41 5.70
N LEU A 101 -4.71 10.13 5.36
CA LEU A 101 -3.81 9.21 6.05
C LEU A 101 -3.25 8.17 5.08
N VAL A 102 -1.94 7.94 5.12
CA VAL A 102 -1.34 6.75 4.49
C VAL A 102 -1.01 5.73 5.58
N VAL A 103 -1.44 4.49 5.41
CA VAL A 103 -1.10 3.36 6.29
C VAL A 103 -0.32 2.35 5.48
N MET A 104 0.92 2.06 5.87
CA MET A 104 1.78 1.16 5.09
C MET A 104 2.72 0.35 5.95
N GLY A 105 3.13 -0.80 5.41
CA GLY A 105 4.18 -1.62 5.99
C GLY A 105 5.54 -0.90 5.92
N THR A 106 6.34 -1.06 6.96
CA THR A 106 7.75 -0.62 6.96
C THR A 106 8.62 -1.48 6.05
N HIS A 107 8.17 -2.70 5.73
CA HIS A 107 8.87 -3.66 4.88
C HIS A 107 7.92 -4.12 3.77
N GLY A 108 8.51 -4.52 2.64
CA GLY A 108 7.81 -5.14 1.52
C GLY A 108 8.50 -6.43 1.10
N THR A 109 8.34 -6.81 -0.15
CA THR A 109 8.87 -8.07 -0.72
C THR A 109 10.40 -8.25 -0.72
N SER A 110 11.18 -7.17 -0.52
CA SER A 110 12.65 -7.21 -0.58
C SER A 110 13.35 -7.59 0.74
N GLY A 111 12.61 -7.73 1.85
CA GLY A 111 13.11 -8.35 3.09
C GLY A 111 14.42 -7.77 3.64
N LEU A 112 14.48 -6.45 3.85
CA LEU A 112 15.64 -5.79 4.48
C LEU A 112 15.70 -6.07 6.00
N GLU A 113 16.84 -5.80 6.63
CA GLU A 113 17.09 -6.03 8.07
C GLU A 113 15.98 -5.46 8.96
N ARG A 114 15.61 -6.17 10.05
CA ARG A 114 14.47 -5.88 10.96
C ARG A 114 14.39 -4.43 11.48
N TYR A 115 15.45 -3.65 11.39
CA TYR A 115 15.57 -2.30 11.95
C TYR A 115 15.55 -1.17 10.91
N LEU A 116 15.44 -1.46 9.61
CA LEU A 116 15.46 -0.45 8.56
C LEU A 116 14.07 -0.28 7.93
N LEU A 117 13.67 0.98 7.68
CA LEU A 117 12.53 1.22 6.79
C LEU A 117 12.91 0.80 5.37
N GLY A 118 11.99 0.10 4.72
CA GLY A 118 12.03 -0.19 3.30
C GLY A 118 12.10 1.09 2.47
N SER A 119 12.76 0.99 1.32
CA SER A 119 13.10 2.15 0.49
C SER A 119 11.90 2.95 -0.03
N VAL A 120 10.72 2.31 -0.12
CA VAL A 120 9.44 2.95 -0.46
C VAL A 120 8.86 3.66 0.75
N ALA A 121 8.74 2.97 1.90
CA ALA A 121 8.23 3.53 3.15
C ALA A 121 9.02 4.77 3.59
N GLU A 122 10.35 4.69 3.57
CA GLU A 122 11.24 5.83 3.89
C GLU A 122 10.94 7.05 3.00
N ARG A 123 10.75 6.83 1.70
CA ARG A 123 10.48 7.91 0.73
C ARG A 123 9.09 8.50 0.91
N VAL A 124 8.07 7.67 1.12
CA VAL A 124 6.70 8.14 1.36
C VAL A 124 6.64 8.96 2.65
N VAL A 125 7.24 8.49 3.75
CA VAL A 125 7.31 9.25 5.01
C VAL A 125 7.99 10.61 4.82
N ARG A 126 9.04 10.68 3.99
CA ARG A 126 9.78 11.93 3.75
C ARG A 126 9.02 12.91 2.85
N LEU A 127 8.20 12.41 1.93
CA LEU A 127 7.62 13.22 0.85
C LEU A 127 6.12 13.47 1.01
N SER A 128 5.41 12.71 1.85
CA SER A 128 3.96 12.86 2.01
C SER A 128 3.61 14.14 2.77
N ASP A 129 2.62 14.86 2.27
CA ASP A 129 2.03 16.02 2.93
C ASP A 129 0.98 15.65 4.00
N VAL A 130 0.66 14.36 4.14
CA VAL A 130 -0.29 13.83 5.12
C VAL A 130 0.38 12.86 6.10
N PRO A 131 -0.22 12.61 7.28
CA PRO A 131 0.32 11.63 8.21
C PRO A 131 0.55 10.26 7.57
N VAL A 132 1.65 9.61 7.94
CA VAL A 132 1.97 8.25 7.52
C VAL A 132 2.09 7.35 8.75
N LEU A 133 1.19 6.37 8.87
CA LEU A 133 1.26 5.31 9.86
C LEU A 133 2.09 4.15 9.32
N CYS A 134 3.27 3.96 9.89
CA CYS A 134 4.18 2.88 9.54
C CYS A 134 3.97 1.66 10.44
N VAL A 135 3.60 0.53 9.85
CA VAL A 135 3.38 -0.73 10.57
C VAL A 135 4.66 -1.58 10.49
N PRO A 136 5.26 -1.99 11.62
CA PRO A 136 6.46 -2.83 11.62
C PRO A 136 6.19 -4.20 10.95
N PRO A 137 7.20 -5.05 10.69
CA PRO A 137 6.92 -6.46 10.44
C PRO A 137 6.29 -7.11 11.69
N ALA A 138 5.69 -8.29 11.55
CA ALA A 138 5.40 -9.11 12.72
C ALA A 138 6.73 -9.55 13.34
N ASP A 139 6.81 -9.61 14.67
CA ASP A 139 7.95 -10.24 15.31
C ASP A 139 7.93 -11.72 14.92
N ASP A 140 8.94 -12.18 14.19
CA ASP A 140 9.23 -13.63 14.14
C ASP A 140 9.56 -14.02 15.59
N ASP A 141 8.64 -14.70 16.27
CA ASP A 141 8.91 -15.32 17.58
C ASP A 141 10.23 -16.11 17.46
N GLU A 142 11.21 -15.78 18.32
CA GLU A 142 12.53 -16.45 18.42
C GLU A 142 12.44 -17.97 18.53
#